data_AF-A0A660RRS6-F1
#
_entry.id   AF-A0A660RRS6-F1
#
_cell.length_a   1.000
_cell.length_b   1.000
_cell.length_c   1.000
_cell.angle_alpha   90.00
_cell.angle_beta   90.00
_cell.angle_gamma   90.00
#
_symmetry.space_group_name_H-M   'P 1'
#
loop_
_entity.id
_entity.type
_entity.pdbx_description
1 polymer ?
#
loop_
_entity_poly.entity_id
_entity_poly.type
_entity_poly.pdbx_seq_one_letter_code
_entity_poly.pdbx_strand_id
1 'polypeptide(L)' 'GLNYENIGPIAAIPEIEEFSIGHSIISRAIYVGIKEAVREMKELIIKARG' A
#
# COMPACT_ATOMS: atom_id res chain seq x y z
N GLY A 1 -2.47 10.03 -2.99
CA GLY A 1 -1.12 10.51 -2.66
C GLY A 1 -0.16 9.34 -2.59
N LEU A 2 -0.41 8.41 -1.65
CA LEU A 2 0.34 7.17 -1.55
C LEU A 2 -0.06 6.17 -2.65
N ASN A 3 0.92 5.44 -3.17
CA ASN A 3 0.79 4.43 -4.20
C ASN A 3 1.84 3.32 -4.01
N TYR A 4 1.85 2.32 -4.89
CA TYR A 4 2.71 1.14 -4.81
C TYR A 4 4.21 1.45 -4.98
N GLU A 5 4.57 2.63 -5.48
CA GLU A 5 5.96 3.03 -5.71
C GLU A 5 6.54 3.83 -4.54
N ASN A 6 5.70 4.62 -3.85
CA ASN A 6 6.14 5.54 -2.80
C ASN A 6 5.77 5.11 -1.37
N ILE A 7 4.95 4.05 -1.21
CA ILE A 7 4.54 3.60 0.13
C ILE A 7 5.71 3.08 0.96
N GLY A 8 6.74 2.48 0.33
CA GLY A 8 7.85 1.82 1.04
C GLY A 8 8.57 2.72 2.06
N PRO A 9 9.18 3.85 1.66
CA PRO A 9 9.86 4.76 2.59
C PRO A 9 8.96 5.30 3.71
N ILE A 10 7.66 5.50 3.42
CA ILE A 10 6.69 6.02 4.39
C ILE A 10 6.27 4.92 5.37
N ALA A 11 6.12 3.68 4.89
CA ALA A 11 5.76 2.53 5.70
C ALA A 11 6.85 2.12 6.70
N ALA A 12 8.11 2.43 6.39
CA ALA A 12 9.28 2.18 7.24
C ALA A 12 9.37 3.11 8.47
N ILE A 13 8.58 4.19 8.54
CA ILE A 13 8.57 5.10 9.68
C ILE A 13 7.84 4.42 10.85
N PRO A 14 8.52 4.13 11.97
CA PRO A 14 7.96 3.33 13.06
C PRO A 14 6.83 4.04 13.82
N GLU A 15 6.82 5.37 13.85
CA GLU A 15 5.79 6.17 14.51
C GLU A 15 4.45 6.19 13.77
N ILE A 16 4.40 5.74 12.51
CA ILE A 16 3.16 5.67 11.75
C ILE A 16 2.47 4.33 12.02
N GLU A 17 1.24 4.37 12.51
CA GLU A 17 0.47 3.15 12.82
C GLU A 17 -0.52 2.77 11.72
N GLU A 18 -0.97 3.73 10.91
CA GLU A 18 -2.02 3.54 9.90
C GLU A 18 -1.70 4.26 8.58
N PHE A 19 -2.11 3.65 7.45
CA PHE A 19 -2.02 4.23 6.12
C PHE A 19 -3.37 4.25 5.41
N SER A 20 -3.95 5.44 5.26
CA SER A 20 -5.19 5.64 4.51
C SER A 20 -4.91 5.75 3.01
N ILE A 21 -5.19 4.69 2.25
CA ILE A 21 -4.89 4.60 0.81
C ILE A 21 -6.14 4.21 0.02
N GLY A 22 -6.76 5.19 -0.66
CA GLY A 22 -7.98 4.97 -1.46
C GLY A 22 -7.70 4.83 -2.96
N HIS A 23 -7.49 5.98 -3.64
CA HIS A 23 -7.45 6.07 -5.10
C HIS A 23 -6.50 5.06 -5.77
N SER A 24 -5.28 4.88 -5.25
CA SER A 24 -4.30 3.96 -5.85
C SER A 24 -4.71 2.49 -5.73
N ILE A 25 -5.34 2.08 -4.62
CA ILE A 25 -5.89 0.73 -4.47
C ILE A 25 -7.03 0.51 -5.47
N ILE A 26 -7.98 1.46 -5.56
CA ILE A 26 -9.10 1.36 -6.50
C ILE A 26 -8.62 1.34 -7.96
N SER A 27 -7.68 2.22 -8.33
CA SER A 27 -7.10 2.25 -9.66
C SER A 27 -6.39 0.93 -10.01
N ARG A 28 -5.67 0.31 -9.07
CA ARG A 28 -5.06 -1.02 -9.27
C ARG A 28 -6.11 -2.12 -9.37
N ALA A 29 -7.17 -2.05 -8.56
CA ALA A 29 -8.25 -3.03 -8.51
C ALA A 29 -9.00 -3.19 -9.84
N ILE A 30 -9.01 -2.15 -10.69
CA ILE A 30 -9.59 -2.24 -12.05
C ILE A 30 -8.87 -3.30 -12.90
N TYR A 31 -7.59 -3.54 -12.65
CA TYR A 31 -6.77 -4.48 -13.42
C TYR A 31 -6.65 -5.87 -12.80
N VAL A 32 -6.55 -5.94 -11.46
CA VAL A 32 -6.24 -7.20 -10.74
C VAL A 32 -7.36 -7.66 -9.80
N GLY A 33 -8.41 -6.86 -9.65
CA GLY A 33 -9.44 -7.05 -8.64
C GLY A 33 -9.06 -6.49 -7.27
N ILE A 34 -10.07 -6.14 -6.45
CA ILE A 34 -9.86 -5.44 -5.17
C ILE A 34 -9.05 -6.26 -4.16
N LYS A 35 -9.26 -7.58 -4.13
CA LYS A 35 -8.56 -8.49 -3.22
C LYS A 35 -7.05 -8.49 -3.47
N GLU A 36 -6.65 -8.60 -4.73
CA GLU A 36 -5.24 -8.61 -5.11
C GLU A 36 -4.59 -7.25 -4.93
N ALA A 37 -5.28 -6.16 -5.27
CA ALA A 37 -4.78 -4.80 -5.05
C ALA A 37 -4.47 -4.54 -3.56
N VAL A 38 -5.39 -4.92 -2.66
CA VAL A 38 -5.17 -4.78 -1.21
C VAL A 38 -4.03 -5.69 -0.73
N ARG A 39 -3.94 -6.92 -1.25
CA ARG A 39 -2.87 -7.85 -0.91
C ARG A 39 -1.49 -7.29 -1.28
N GLU A 40 -1.32 -6.84 -2.51
CA GLU A 40 -0.06 -6.24 -3.01
C GLU A 40 0.35 -5.02 -2.17
N MET A 41 -0.60 -4.13 -1.84
CA MET A 41 -0.32 -2.95 -1.01
C MET A 41 0.14 -3.37 0.41
N LYS A 42 -0.54 -4.36 1.01
CA LYS A 42 -0.18 -4.87 2.33
C LYS A 42 1.21 -5.52 2.33
N GLU A 43 1.56 -6.28 1.30
CA GLU A 43 2.88 -6.90 1.16
C GLU A 43 4.00 -5.85 1.11
N LEU A 44 3.79 -4.72 0.41
CA LEU A 44 4.74 -3.61 0.38
C LEU A 44 4.94 -2.98 1.77
N ILE A 45 3.84 -2.77 2.51
CA ILE A 45 3.88 -2.20 3.86
C ILE A 45 4.64 -3.13 4.81
N ILE A 46 4.35 -4.44 4.78
CA ILE A 46 5.05 -5.44 5.61
C ILE A 46 6.53 -5.48 5.26
N LYS A 47 6.86 -5.57 3.97
CA LYS A 47 8.25 -5.60 3.51
C LYS A 47 9.05 -4.37 3.95
N ALA A 48 8.42 -3.21 4.01
CA ALA A 48 9.05 -1.97 4.48
C ALA A 48 9.31 -1.94 5.99
N ARG A 49 8.58 -2.75 6.77
CA ARG A 49 8.70 -2.81 8.25
C ARG A 49 9.68 -3.86 8.77
N GLY A 50 10.13 -4.77 7.90
CA GLY A 50 11.02 -5.88 8.28
C GLY A 50 10.25 -7.10 8.75
#